data_AF-A0A3D1J5Q7-F1
#
_entry.id   AF-A0A3D1J5Q7-F1
#
_cell.length_a   1.000
_cell.length_b   1.000
_cell.length_c   1.000
_cell.angle_alpha   90.00
_cell.angle_beta   90.00
_cell.angle_gamma   90.00
#
_symmetry.space_group_name_H-M   'P 1'
#
loop_
_entity.id
_entity.type
_entity.pdbx_description
1 polymer ?
#
loop_
_entity_poly.entity_id
_entity_poly.type
_entity_poly.pdbx_seq_one_letter_code
_entity_poly.pdbx_strand_id
1 'polypeptide(L)' 'MVSAMVASVEQIWSWLAEVPDPEIPVISVVDLGIVRNIAWADGDECVVTIT' A
#
# COMPACT_ATOMS: atom_id res chain seq x y z
N MET A 1 16.64 17.33 -12.08
CA MET A 1 16.17 16.71 -10.84
C MET A 1 14.72 16.32 -11.06
N VAL A 2 14.40 15.02 -11.02
CA VAL A 2 13.01 14.57 -11.11
C VAL A 2 12.40 14.79 -9.73
N SER A 3 11.45 15.71 -9.62
CA SER A 3 10.62 15.81 -8.42
C SER A 3 9.75 14.55 -8.40
N ALA A 4 10.00 13.64 -7.46
CA ALA A 4 9.13 12.47 -7.32
C ALA A 4 7.76 12.99 -6.88
N MET A 5 6.75 12.78 -7.72
CA MET A 5 5.38 13.08 -7.35
C MET A 5 4.95 12.04 -6.33
N VAL A 6 4.56 12.49 -5.15
CA VAL A 6 4.02 11.63 -4.08
C VAL A 6 2.86 10.83 -4.66
N ALA A 7 2.92 9.49 -4.54
CA ALA A 7 1.89 8.62 -5.08
C ALA A 7 0.55 8.89 -4.38
N SER A 8 -0.56 8.88 -5.11
CA SER A 8 -1.87 9.01 -4.46
C SER A 8 -2.17 7.78 -3.60
N VAL A 9 -3.06 7.94 -2.62
CA VAL A 9 -3.51 6.81 -1.78
C VAL A 9 -4.10 5.70 -2.64
N GLU A 10 -4.84 6.02 -3.71
CA GLU A 10 -5.39 5.01 -4.62
C GLU A 10 -4.29 4.24 -5.37
N GLN A 11 -3.19 4.93 -5.74
CA GLN A 11 -2.06 4.30 -6.38
C GLN A 11 -1.36 3.29 -5.45
N ILE A 12 -1.23 3.64 -4.16
CA ILE A 12 -0.66 2.74 -3.15
C ILE A 12 -1.57 1.53 -2.94
N TRP A 13 -2.90 1.72 -2.87
CA TRP A 13 -3.85 0.62 -2.83
C TRP A 13 -3.70 -0.33 -4.02
N SER A 14 -3.53 0.21 -5.23
CA SER A 14 -3.28 -0.60 -6.43
C SER A 14 -2.01 -1.42 -6.32
N TRP A 15 -0.93 -0.85 -5.76
CA TRP A 15 0.32 -1.59 -5.57
C TRP A 15 0.19 -2.67 -4.49
N LEU A 16 -0.48 -2.36 -3.37
CA LEU A 16 -0.72 -3.35 -2.32
C LEU A 16 -1.61 -4.51 -2.81
N ALA A 17 -2.51 -4.27 -3.76
CA ALA A 17 -3.31 -5.32 -4.39
C ALA A 17 -2.47 -6.27 -5.27
N GLU A 18 -1.26 -5.88 -5.66
CA GLU A 18 -0.33 -6.73 -6.41
C GLU A 18 0.61 -7.53 -5.50
N VAL A 19 0.60 -7.27 -4.17
CA VAL A 19 1.46 -7.98 -3.21
C VAL A 19 0.75 -9.25 -2.73
N PRO A 20 1.19 -10.45 -3.16
CA PRO A 20 0.58 -11.70 -2.74
C PRO A 20 0.97 -12.06 -1.30
N ASP A 21 0.10 -12.79 -0.62
CA ASP A 21 0.42 -13.40 0.66
C ASP A 21 1.46 -14.53 0.50
N PRO A 22 2.48 -14.60 1.37
CA PRO A 22 3.51 -15.63 1.28
C PRO A 22 3.00 -17.05 1.60
N GLU A 23 1.93 -17.18 2.38
CA GLU A 23 1.30 -18.47 2.70
C GLU A 23 0.24 -18.88 1.66
N ILE A 24 -0.48 -17.90 1.11
CA ILE A 24 -1.52 -18.08 0.10
C ILE A 24 -1.22 -17.19 -1.13
N PRO A 25 -0.35 -17.63 -2.07
CA PRO A 25 0.13 -16.81 -3.20
C PRO A 25 -0.93 -16.34 -4.21
N VAL A 26 -2.19 -16.76 -4.03
CA VAL A 26 -3.32 -16.42 -4.91
C VAL A 26 -4.20 -15.31 -4.34
N ILE A 27 -3.90 -14.80 -3.14
CA ILE A 27 -4.65 -13.73 -2.48
C ILE A 27 -3.68 -12.59 -2.14
N SER A 28 -4.09 -11.34 -2.41
CA SER A 28 -3.28 -10.16 -2.06
C SER A 28 -3.49 -9.71 -0.61
N VAL A 29 -2.58 -8.89 -0.08
CA VAL A 29 -2.73 -8.26 1.25
C VAL A 29 -3.96 -7.34 1.33
N VAL A 30 -4.44 -6.83 0.18
CA VAL A 30 -5.68 -6.05 0.09
C VAL A 30 -6.89 -6.96 0.16
N ASP A 31 -6.88 -8.08 -0.57
CA ASP A 31 -7.97 -9.06 -0.61
C ASP A 31 -8.13 -9.81 0.72
N LEU A 32 -7.03 -10.05 1.42
CA LEU A 32 -7.05 -10.53 2.81
C LEU A 32 -7.73 -9.55 3.76
N GLY A 33 -7.85 -8.29 3.35
CA GLY A 33 -8.44 -7.22 4.15
C GLY A 33 -7.60 -6.88 5.37
N ILE A 34 -6.28 -7.13 5.37
CA ILE A 34 -5.38 -6.80 6.48
C ILE A 34 -4.98 -5.32 6.46
N VAL A 35 -4.98 -4.68 5.29
CA VAL A 35 -4.71 -3.24 5.15
C VAL A 35 -5.89 -2.42 5.70
N ARG A 36 -5.63 -1.60 6.72
CA ARG A 36 -6.65 -0.80 7.43
C ARG A 36 -6.64 0.67 7.06
N ASN A 37 -5.46 1.24 6.86
CA ASN A 37 -5.31 2.65 6.57
C ASN A 37 -4.03 2.89 5.79
N ILE A 38 -4.04 3.91 4.95
CA ILE A 38 -2.90 4.41 4.20
C ILE A 38 -2.90 5.92 4.37
N ALA A 39 -1.83 6.48 4.93
CA ALA A 39 -1.68 7.90 5.16
C ALA A 39 -0.27 8.36 4.83
N TRP A 40 -0.15 9.60 4.34
CA TRP A 40 1.12 10.28 4.19
C TRP A 40 1.44 11.07 5.46
N ALA A 41 2.59 10.81 6.06
CA ALA A 41 3.17 11.56 7.16
C ALA A 41 4.37 12.38 6.65
N ASP A 42 4.57 13.56 7.24
CA ASP A 42 5.75 14.42 7.03
C ASP A 42 6.19 14.67 5.57
N GLY A 43 5.24 14.60 4.64
CA GLY A 43 5.40 14.93 3.22
C GLY A 43 5.82 13.76 2.32
N ASP A 44 6.73 12.89 2.78
CA ASP A 44 7.29 11.79 1.98
C ASP A 44 7.27 10.40 2.65
N GLU A 45 6.76 10.29 3.88
CA GLU A 45 6.59 9.00 4.56
C GLU A 45 5.20 8.42 4.29
N CYS A 46 5.13 7.24 3.68
CA CYS A 46 3.87 6.51 3.51
C CYS A 46 3.69 5.49 4.64
N VAL A 47 2.71 5.72 5.50
CA VAL A 47 2.36 4.85 6.63
C VAL A 47 1.17 3.97 6.24
N VAL A 48 1.39 2.65 6.26
CA VAL A 48 0.34 1.64 6.03
C VAL A 48 0.07 0.90 7.33
N THR A 49 -1.17 0.97 7.83
CA THR A 49 -1.60 0.24 9.02
C THR A 49 -2.17 -1.12 8.62
N ILE A 50 -1.64 -2.20 9.19
CA ILE A 50 -2.11 -3.58 8.99
C ILE A 50 -2.58 -4.21 10.30
N THR A 51 -3.43 -5.24 10.24
CA THR A 51 -3.87 -6.06 11.39
C THR A 51 -3.38 -7.49 11.25
#